data_AF-A0A845BE66-F1
#
_entry.id   AF-A0A845BE66-F1
#
_cell.length_a   1.000
_cell.length_b   1.000
_cell.length_c   1.000
_cell.angle_alpha   90.00
_cell.angle_beta   90.00
_cell.angle_gamma   90.00
#
_symmetry.space_group_name_H-M   'P 1'
#
loop_
_entity.id
_entity.type
_entity.pdbx_description
1 polymer ?
#
loop_
_entity_poly.entity_id
_entity_poly.type
_entity_poly.pdbx_seq_one_letter_code
_entity_poly.pdbx_strand_id
1 'polypeptide(L)'
;MAEVGVYVGNNWNDLERFENWLGRPADNVHTVIGYQSWSDFLYGASWGSSNAWSDGQHDLAWSVPLIVKGATLAEAAAGAYNGYYRQAAEAIESSGLPGEPINIRPGWEFNGGWFPWSAIGHQQEYIGAFRQFVDTFRSVSDRFVFEWNVNEAWAGSMDPASAYPGDNYVDIVGMDAYWKTEFFGNDPYHAWDLVLNEQYGLQWHLNFAAAHSKPMAYSEWGVMTDNAKPYVDAMKYWFDTHNVLWQSRWDSDDNYSGLLSDGTEPHTGQAYVDAFHNPNVQWKLDGLVYVAGYPDLLQWLGADASAGLAHFFHHGVMEGRAPVHFDALSYLARYPDLSAWLGTNTHAAAQHFIEHGYAEGRSDGVFYG
;
A
#
# COMPACT_ATOMS: atom_id res chain seq x y z
N MET A 1 -0.16 -9.40 8.49
CA MET A 1 0.73 -8.68 7.55
C MET A 1 -0.09 -8.50 6.29
N ALA A 2 0.02 -7.34 5.67
CA ALA A 2 -0.66 -7.09 4.41
C ALA A 2 -0.17 -8.09 3.35
N GLU A 3 -1.09 -8.62 2.56
CA GLU A 3 -0.79 -9.43 1.38
C GLU A 3 0.03 -8.63 0.35
N VAL A 4 0.92 -9.34 -0.35
CA VAL A 4 1.75 -8.79 -1.43
C VAL A 4 1.07 -9.02 -2.77
N GLY A 5 0.37 -8.00 -3.24
CA GLY A 5 -0.21 -7.91 -4.57
C GLY A 5 0.72 -7.30 -5.61
N VAL A 6 0.38 -7.47 -6.88
CA VAL A 6 1.08 -6.83 -8.00
C VAL A 6 0.16 -6.54 -9.18
N TYR A 7 0.37 -5.39 -9.84
CA TYR A 7 -0.10 -5.13 -11.19
C TYR A 7 1.05 -5.29 -12.19
N VAL A 8 0.83 -6.10 -13.22
CA VAL A 8 1.80 -6.44 -14.27
C VAL A 8 1.19 -6.33 -15.68
N GLY A 9 0.22 -5.43 -15.87
CA GLY A 9 -0.38 -5.21 -17.20
C GLY A 9 -1.29 -6.34 -17.71
N ASN A 10 -1.90 -7.11 -16.80
CA ASN A 10 -2.69 -8.31 -17.13
C ASN A 10 -1.92 -9.34 -18.00
N ASN A 11 -0.62 -9.55 -17.73
CA ASN A 11 0.25 -10.40 -18.52
C ASN A 11 0.96 -11.47 -17.68
N TRP A 12 0.75 -12.74 -18.03
CA TRP A 12 1.36 -13.90 -17.36
C TRP A 12 2.88 -13.89 -17.36
N ASN A 13 3.52 -13.51 -18.47
CA ASN A 13 4.98 -13.52 -18.54
C ASN A 13 5.57 -12.44 -17.63
N ASP A 14 4.84 -11.34 -17.45
CA ASP A 14 5.24 -10.26 -16.56
C ASP A 14 5.01 -10.65 -15.09
N LEU A 15 3.94 -11.41 -14.78
CA LEU A 15 3.74 -12.01 -13.46
C LEU A 15 4.87 -13.00 -13.12
N GLU A 16 5.15 -13.96 -14.02
CA GLU A 16 6.24 -14.93 -13.80
C GLU A 16 7.59 -14.23 -13.60
N ARG A 17 7.87 -13.15 -14.34
CA ARG A 17 9.08 -12.34 -14.12
C ARG A 17 9.08 -11.75 -12.71
N PHE A 18 7.98 -11.11 -12.30
CA PHE A 18 7.86 -10.49 -10.99
C PHE A 18 8.06 -11.50 -9.86
N GLU A 19 7.41 -12.66 -9.92
CA GLU A 19 7.49 -13.67 -8.86
C GLU A 19 8.87 -14.33 -8.76
N ASN A 20 9.51 -14.59 -9.91
CA ASN A 20 10.89 -15.08 -9.93
C ASN A 20 11.86 -14.04 -9.35
N TRP A 21 11.65 -12.76 -9.65
CA TRP A 21 12.43 -11.65 -9.11
C TRP A 21 12.22 -11.45 -7.61
N LEU A 22 10.96 -11.51 -7.16
CA LEU A 22 10.60 -11.42 -5.74
C LEU A 22 11.08 -12.66 -4.95
N GLY A 23 11.24 -13.80 -5.61
CA GLY A 23 11.66 -15.07 -5.00
C GLY A 23 10.50 -15.83 -4.34
N ARG A 24 9.26 -15.48 -4.64
CA ARG A 24 8.03 -16.15 -4.19
C ARG A 24 6.82 -15.73 -5.05
N PRO A 25 5.72 -16.50 -5.03
CA PRO A 25 4.46 -16.07 -5.62
C PRO A 25 3.91 -14.81 -4.95
N ALA A 26 3.22 -13.98 -5.72
CA ALA A 26 2.38 -12.91 -5.21
C ALA A 26 1.18 -13.51 -4.45
N ASP A 27 0.71 -12.83 -3.41
CA ASP A 27 -0.46 -13.25 -2.65
C ASP A 27 -1.76 -12.99 -3.42
N ASN A 28 -1.81 -11.88 -4.19
CA ASN A 28 -2.90 -11.58 -5.11
C ASN A 28 -2.40 -10.86 -6.37
N VAL A 29 -3.23 -10.86 -7.41
CA VAL A 29 -2.93 -10.20 -8.68
C VAL A 29 -3.96 -9.12 -8.96
N HIS A 30 -3.47 -7.89 -9.11
CA HIS A 30 -4.30 -6.75 -9.46
C HIS A 30 -4.64 -6.78 -10.95
N THR A 31 -5.95 -6.84 -11.22
CA THR A 31 -6.52 -7.00 -12.56
C THR A 31 -7.38 -5.79 -12.90
N VAL A 32 -7.16 -5.19 -14.06
CA VAL A 32 -7.94 -4.03 -14.53
C VAL A 32 -8.74 -4.39 -15.77
N ILE A 33 -10.03 -4.04 -15.81
CA ILE A 33 -10.86 -4.23 -17.02
C ILE A 33 -11.08 -2.91 -17.78
N GLY A 34 -11.32 -3.03 -19.08
CA GLY A 34 -11.42 -1.89 -20.00
C GLY A 34 -12.66 -1.02 -19.81
N TYR A 35 -12.54 0.26 -20.20
CA TYR A 35 -13.59 1.27 -20.10
C TYR A 35 -13.82 2.05 -21.40
N GLN A 36 -13.32 1.58 -22.55
CA GLN A 36 -13.51 2.28 -23.83
C GLN A 36 -14.97 2.22 -24.30
N SER A 37 -15.66 1.11 -24.02
CA SER A 37 -17.06 0.88 -24.34
C SER A 37 -17.63 -0.23 -23.46
N TRP A 38 -18.95 -0.41 -23.42
CA TRP A 38 -19.53 -1.54 -22.69
C TRP A 38 -19.10 -2.91 -23.24
N SER A 39 -18.80 -3.01 -24.54
CA SER A 39 -18.24 -4.24 -25.12
C SER A 39 -16.83 -4.52 -24.60
N ASP A 40 -16.00 -3.48 -24.46
CA ASP A 40 -14.64 -3.56 -23.89
C ASP A 40 -14.70 -3.95 -22.40
N PHE A 41 -15.61 -3.34 -21.65
CA PHE A 41 -15.89 -3.67 -20.25
C PHE A 41 -16.26 -5.15 -20.06
N LEU A 42 -17.25 -5.65 -20.81
CA LEU A 42 -17.68 -7.05 -20.71
C LEU A 42 -16.62 -8.03 -21.24
N TYR A 43 -15.89 -7.64 -22.29
CA TYR A 43 -14.77 -8.44 -22.78
C TYR A 43 -13.68 -8.57 -21.71
N GLY A 44 -13.29 -7.47 -21.06
CA GLY A 44 -12.29 -7.51 -19.98
C GLY A 44 -12.71 -8.39 -18.81
N ALA A 45 -13.97 -8.30 -18.36
CA ALA A 45 -14.48 -9.15 -17.28
C ALA A 45 -14.43 -10.65 -17.64
N SER A 46 -14.90 -11.01 -18.84
CA SER A 46 -14.91 -12.41 -19.30
C SER A 46 -13.51 -12.94 -19.61
N TRP A 47 -12.67 -12.16 -20.30
CA TRP A 47 -11.32 -12.54 -20.65
C TRP A 47 -10.42 -12.68 -19.41
N GLY A 48 -10.51 -11.73 -18.48
CA GLY A 48 -9.78 -11.80 -17.21
C GLY A 48 -10.13 -13.07 -16.43
N SER A 49 -11.43 -13.37 -16.35
CA SER A 49 -11.95 -14.49 -15.56
C SER A 49 -11.58 -15.86 -16.14
N SER A 50 -11.51 -15.99 -17.47
CA SER A 50 -11.36 -17.28 -18.15
C SER A 50 -9.97 -17.52 -18.76
N ASN A 51 -9.16 -16.48 -18.96
CA ASN A 51 -7.90 -16.59 -19.70
C ASN A 51 -6.73 -15.96 -18.96
N ALA A 52 -6.90 -14.73 -18.46
CA ALA A 52 -5.79 -13.99 -17.89
C ALA A 52 -5.28 -14.61 -16.59
N TRP A 53 -6.15 -15.28 -15.81
CA TRP A 53 -5.81 -15.74 -14.46
C TRP A 53 -6.38 -17.13 -14.10
N SER A 54 -6.55 -18.01 -15.09
CA SER A 54 -7.21 -19.32 -14.91
C SER A 54 -6.32 -20.42 -14.31
N ASP A 55 -5.29 -20.06 -13.54
CA ASP A 55 -4.39 -21.03 -12.90
C ASP A 55 -4.96 -21.65 -11.62
N GLY A 56 -5.99 -21.03 -11.03
CA GLY A 56 -6.61 -21.44 -9.77
C GLY A 56 -5.67 -21.35 -8.57
N GLN A 57 -4.62 -20.53 -8.64
CA GLN A 57 -3.59 -20.39 -7.61
C GLN A 57 -3.52 -18.98 -7.03
N HIS A 58 -3.82 -17.96 -7.85
CA HIS A 58 -3.79 -16.57 -7.41
C HIS A 58 -5.18 -16.05 -7.06
N ASP A 59 -5.27 -15.31 -5.96
CA ASP A 59 -6.43 -14.46 -5.71
C ASP A 59 -6.38 -13.20 -6.59
N LEU A 60 -7.55 -12.64 -6.92
CA LEU A 60 -7.67 -11.54 -7.87
C LEU A 60 -8.32 -10.32 -7.23
N ALA A 61 -7.62 -9.19 -7.32
CA ALA A 61 -8.16 -7.88 -6.96
C ALA A 61 -8.59 -7.14 -8.24
N TRP A 62 -9.89 -6.90 -8.41
CA TRP A 62 -10.46 -6.40 -9.66
C TRP A 62 -10.75 -4.90 -9.63
N SER A 63 -10.05 -4.13 -10.45
CA SER A 63 -10.45 -2.76 -10.79
C SER A 63 -11.52 -2.77 -11.87
N VAL A 64 -12.73 -2.36 -11.48
CA VAL A 64 -13.90 -2.35 -12.35
C VAL A 64 -14.39 -0.91 -12.58
N PRO A 65 -14.42 -0.41 -13.82
CA PRO A 65 -14.94 0.92 -14.11
C PRO A 65 -16.39 1.10 -13.63
N LEU A 66 -16.72 2.22 -13.00
CA LEU A 66 -18.13 2.55 -12.73
C LEU A 66 -18.88 2.85 -14.04
N ILE A 67 -18.21 3.51 -14.99
CA ILE A 67 -18.77 3.84 -16.30
C ILE A 67 -17.69 3.77 -17.39
N VAL A 68 -18.13 3.67 -18.64
CA VAL A 68 -17.27 3.68 -19.83
C VAL A 68 -17.22 5.07 -20.46
N LYS A 69 -16.31 5.30 -21.43
CA LYS A 69 -16.26 6.57 -22.17
C LYS A 69 -17.61 6.87 -22.85
N GLY A 70 -18.10 8.09 -22.66
CA GLY A 70 -19.38 8.58 -23.20
C GLY A 70 -20.62 8.26 -22.36
N ALA A 71 -20.49 7.43 -21.32
CA ALA A 71 -21.51 7.25 -20.29
C ALA A 71 -21.41 8.34 -19.21
N THR A 72 -22.45 8.50 -18.37
CA THR A 72 -22.46 9.50 -17.29
C THR A 72 -22.72 8.88 -15.92
N LEU A 73 -22.17 9.50 -14.86
CA LEU A 73 -22.46 9.09 -13.47
C LEU A 73 -23.95 9.27 -13.13
N ALA A 74 -24.64 10.26 -13.72
CA ALA A 74 -26.07 10.48 -13.50
C ALA A 74 -26.92 9.31 -14.03
N GLU A 75 -26.60 8.81 -15.22
CA GLU A 75 -27.26 7.63 -15.79
C GLU A 75 -26.93 6.36 -14.99
N ALA A 76 -25.69 6.21 -14.54
CA ALA A 76 -25.29 5.13 -13.65
C ALA A 76 -26.05 5.15 -12.32
N ALA A 77 -26.16 6.31 -11.67
CA ALA A 77 -26.93 6.51 -10.44
C ALA A 77 -28.43 6.22 -10.60
N ALA A 78 -28.97 6.45 -11.79
CA ALA A 78 -30.34 6.09 -12.16
C ALA A 78 -30.51 4.60 -12.49
N GLY A 79 -29.43 3.80 -12.45
CA GLY A 79 -29.43 2.36 -12.71
C GLY A 79 -29.44 1.98 -14.19
N ALA A 80 -29.16 2.91 -15.10
CA ALA A 80 -29.23 2.66 -16.54
C ALA A 80 -28.27 1.57 -17.03
N TYR A 81 -27.20 1.29 -16.27
CA TYR A 81 -26.13 0.36 -16.64
C TYR A 81 -26.11 -0.94 -15.83
N ASN A 82 -27.09 -1.17 -14.96
CA ASN A 82 -27.13 -2.36 -14.09
C ASN A 82 -27.13 -3.68 -14.89
N GLY A 83 -27.65 -3.68 -16.13
CA GLY A 83 -27.55 -4.84 -17.01
C GLY A 83 -26.11 -5.21 -17.39
N TYR A 84 -25.22 -4.22 -17.54
CA TYR A 84 -23.80 -4.46 -17.79
C TYR A 84 -23.07 -4.90 -16.52
N TYR A 85 -23.38 -4.25 -15.38
CA TYR A 85 -22.80 -4.63 -14.08
C TYR A 85 -23.14 -6.08 -13.72
N ARG A 86 -24.39 -6.52 -13.94
CA ARG A 86 -24.80 -7.90 -13.68
C ARG A 86 -24.02 -8.90 -14.53
N GLN A 87 -23.88 -8.65 -15.84
CA GLN A 87 -23.13 -9.55 -16.73
C GLN A 87 -21.65 -9.63 -16.36
N ALA A 88 -21.03 -8.52 -15.96
CA ALA A 88 -19.66 -8.53 -15.46
C ALA A 88 -19.54 -9.26 -14.12
N ALA A 89 -20.46 -9.05 -13.19
CA ALA A 89 -20.50 -9.78 -11.92
C ALA A 89 -20.64 -11.29 -12.15
N GLU A 90 -21.52 -11.73 -13.04
CA GLU A 90 -21.69 -13.15 -13.40
C GLU A 90 -20.41 -13.74 -14.01
N ALA A 91 -19.69 -12.98 -14.84
CA ALA A 91 -18.41 -13.41 -15.38
C ALA A 91 -17.32 -13.51 -14.29
N ILE A 92 -17.20 -12.48 -13.44
CA ILE A 92 -16.17 -12.40 -12.39
C ILE A 92 -16.44 -13.41 -11.27
N GLU A 93 -17.70 -13.73 -10.95
CA GLU A 93 -18.04 -14.74 -9.93
C GLU A 93 -17.43 -16.11 -10.25
N SER A 94 -17.32 -16.43 -11.55
CA SER A 94 -16.68 -17.65 -12.04
C SER A 94 -15.15 -17.66 -11.93
N SER A 95 -14.54 -16.54 -11.50
CA SER A 95 -13.09 -16.38 -11.32
C SER A 95 -12.67 -16.48 -9.86
N GLY A 96 -11.35 -16.46 -9.63
CA GLY A 96 -10.75 -16.48 -8.30
C GLY A 96 -10.79 -17.84 -7.62
N LEU A 97 -10.35 -17.89 -6.36
CA LEU A 97 -10.29 -19.12 -5.58
C LEU A 97 -11.70 -19.57 -5.15
N PRO A 98 -12.07 -20.86 -5.33
CA PRO A 98 -13.41 -21.33 -5.00
C PRO A 98 -13.78 -21.09 -3.53
N GLY A 99 -14.86 -20.33 -3.30
CA GLY A 99 -15.40 -20.06 -1.96
C GLY A 99 -14.73 -18.91 -1.21
N GLU A 100 -13.66 -18.32 -1.76
CA GLU A 100 -13.03 -17.14 -1.18
C GLU A 100 -13.74 -15.85 -1.60
N PRO A 101 -13.62 -14.76 -0.82
CA PRO A 101 -14.09 -13.43 -1.21
C PRO A 101 -13.48 -12.98 -2.54
N ILE A 102 -14.21 -12.16 -3.28
CA ILE A 102 -13.71 -11.56 -4.53
C ILE A 102 -13.64 -10.05 -4.34
N ASN A 103 -12.42 -9.52 -4.36
CA ASN A 103 -12.14 -8.11 -4.13
C ASN A 103 -12.46 -7.29 -5.38
N ILE A 104 -13.38 -6.32 -5.27
CA ILE A 104 -13.80 -5.42 -6.34
C ILE A 104 -13.51 -3.98 -5.93
N ARG A 105 -12.75 -3.27 -6.76
CA ARG A 105 -12.40 -1.86 -6.64
C ARG A 105 -13.14 -1.04 -7.72
N PRO A 106 -14.40 -0.65 -7.48
CA PRO A 106 -15.18 0.08 -8.47
C PRO A 106 -14.80 1.56 -8.54
N GLY A 107 -14.56 2.08 -9.75
CA GLY A 107 -14.39 3.51 -10.00
C GLY A 107 -13.34 4.18 -9.10
N TRP A 108 -12.13 3.63 -9.12
CA TRP A 108 -10.97 4.08 -8.35
C TRP A 108 -10.52 5.51 -8.71
N GLU A 109 -9.73 6.12 -7.82
CA GLU A 109 -9.17 7.48 -8.00
C GLU A 109 -10.21 8.53 -8.43
N PHE A 110 -11.46 8.38 -7.98
CA PHE A 110 -12.57 9.23 -8.40
C PHE A 110 -12.40 10.70 -8.00
N ASN A 111 -11.55 10.97 -7.00
CA ASN A 111 -11.18 12.32 -6.56
C ASN A 111 -10.16 12.99 -7.49
N GLY A 112 -9.67 12.29 -8.51
CA GLY A 112 -8.89 12.82 -9.63
C GLY A 112 -9.75 13.22 -10.83
N GLY A 113 -9.17 13.97 -11.77
CA GLY A 113 -9.85 14.50 -12.96
C GLY A 113 -9.64 13.70 -14.26
N TRP A 114 -8.94 12.57 -14.21
CA TRP A 114 -8.46 11.84 -15.39
C TRP A 114 -9.34 10.68 -15.85
N PHE A 115 -10.26 10.19 -15.01
CA PHE A 115 -11.17 9.10 -15.37
C PHE A 115 -12.59 9.59 -15.70
N PRO A 116 -13.34 8.85 -16.56
CA PRO A 116 -14.75 9.16 -16.84
C PRO A 116 -15.63 9.24 -15.60
N TRP A 117 -15.32 8.46 -14.56
CA TRP A 117 -16.04 8.41 -13.28
C TRP A 117 -15.53 9.41 -12.23
N SER A 118 -14.81 10.46 -12.64
CA SER A 118 -14.43 11.55 -11.72
C SER A 118 -15.67 12.10 -10.99
N ALA A 119 -15.58 12.18 -9.66
CA ALA A 119 -16.64 12.71 -8.81
C ALA A 119 -16.53 14.23 -8.59
N ILE A 120 -15.53 14.90 -9.19
CA ILE A 120 -15.32 16.34 -9.07
C ILE A 120 -16.53 17.06 -9.65
N GLY A 121 -17.34 17.67 -8.76
CA GLY A 121 -18.59 18.34 -9.12
C GLY A 121 -19.77 17.39 -9.39
N HIS A 122 -19.59 16.09 -9.18
CA HIS A 122 -20.57 15.02 -9.43
C HIS A 122 -20.68 14.04 -8.25
N GLN A 123 -20.47 14.54 -7.03
CA GLN A 123 -20.35 13.70 -5.83
C GLN A 123 -21.60 12.85 -5.57
N GLN A 124 -22.79 13.42 -5.72
CA GLN A 124 -24.04 12.70 -5.45
C GLN A 124 -24.32 11.65 -6.52
N GLU A 125 -23.98 11.94 -7.78
CA GLU A 125 -24.05 10.99 -8.87
C GLU A 125 -23.04 9.85 -8.69
N TYR A 126 -21.81 10.14 -8.25
CA TYR A 126 -20.83 9.10 -7.90
C TYR A 126 -21.36 8.19 -6.80
N ILE A 127 -21.86 8.76 -5.71
CA ILE A 127 -22.47 7.99 -4.60
C ILE A 127 -23.60 7.10 -5.11
N GLY A 128 -24.50 7.64 -5.93
CA GLY A 128 -25.61 6.87 -6.51
C GLY A 128 -25.13 5.75 -7.43
N ALA A 129 -24.16 6.03 -8.29
CA ALA A 129 -23.58 5.05 -9.22
C ALA A 129 -22.89 3.91 -8.48
N PHE A 130 -22.08 4.23 -7.45
CA PHE A 130 -21.41 3.24 -6.61
C PHE A 130 -22.42 2.31 -5.93
N ARG A 131 -23.50 2.86 -5.37
CA ARG A 131 -24.57 2.06 -4.73
C ARG A 131 -25.26 1.14 -5.73
N GLN A 132 -25.62 1.62 -6.92
CA GLN A 132 -26.22 0.81 -7.98
C GLN A 132 -25.30 -0.34 -8.42
N PHE A 133 -24.00 -0.06 -8.54
CA PHE A 133 -22.99 -1.06 -8.87
C PHE A 133 -22.92 -2.16 -7.80
N VAL A 134 -22.74 -1.78 -6.53
CA VAL A 134 -22.62 -2.70 -5.39
C VAL A 134 -23.89 -3.55 -5.23
N ASP A 135 -25.08 -2.93 -5.23
CA ASP A 135 -26.35 -3.66 -5.11
C ASP A 135 -26.53 -4.66 -6.26
N THR A 136 -26.06 -4.30 -7.47
CA THR A 136 -26.12 -5.21 -8.61
C THR A 136 -25.18 -6.40 -8.44
N PHE A 137 -23.92 -6.18 -8.06
CA PHE A 137 -22.96 -7.27 -7.84
C PHE A 137 -23.42 -8.19 -6.69
N ARG A 138 -23.87 -7.62 -5.57
CA ARG A 138 -24.40 -8.40 -4.42
C ARG A 138 -25.67 -9.19 -4.76
N SER A 139 -26.43 -8.79 -5.78
CA SER A 139 -27.55 -9.58 -6.27
C SER A 139 -27.14 -10.83 -7.06
N VAL A 140 -25.87 -10.93 -7.45
CA VAL A 140 -25.29 -12.10 -8.12
C VAL A 140 -24.63 -13.03 -7.11
N SER A 141 -23.81 -12.48 -6.21
CA SER A 141 -23.10 -13.27 -5.19
C SER A 141 -22.78 -12.42 -3.94
N ASP A 142 -22.79 -13.07 -2.78
CA ASP A 142 -22.35 -12.48 -1.50
C ASP A 142 -20.83 -12.54 -1.29
N ARG A 143 -20.10 -13.19 -2.20
CA ARG A 143 -18.63 -13.25 -2.19
C ARG A 143 -17.95 -11.92 -2.50
N PHE A 144 -18.64 -10.98 -3.15
CA PHE A 144 -18.04 -9.71 -3.56
C PHE A 144 -17.81 -8.77 -2.37
N VAL A 145 -16.57 -8.31 -2.25
CA VAL A 145 -16.10 -7.34 -1.24
C VAL A 145 -15.71 -6.05 -1.97
N PHE A 146 -16.18 -4.90 -1.47
CA PHE A 146 -16.05 -3.63 -2.21
C PHE A 146 -15.06 -2.66 -1.56
N GLU A 147 -14.05 -2.28 -2.33
CA GLU A 147 -13.06 -1.25 -1.99
C GLU A 147 -13.48 0.11 -2.56
N TRP A 148 -13.72 1.08 -1.68
CA TRP A 148 -13.85 2.48 -2.08
C TRP A 148 -12.46 3.13 -2.06
N ASN A 149 -11.89 3.31 -3.24
CA ASN A 149 -10.48 3.68 -3.42
C ASN A 149 -10.31 5.14 -3.84
N VAL A 150 -9.45 5.86 -3.11
CA VAL A 150 -9.09 7.26 -3.38
C VAL A 150 -7.68 7.35 -3.98
N ASN A 151 -7.38 8.42 -4.71
CA ASN A 151 -6.01 8.82 -4.99
C ASN A 151 -5.47 9.65 -3.82
N GLU A 152 -4.20 9.50 -3.44
CA GLU A 152 -3.52 10.47 -2.57
C GLU A 152 -3.57 11.88 -3.21
N ALA A 153 -3.88 12.93 -2.44
CA ALA A 153 -4.08 14.24 -3.04
C ALA A 153 -3.73 15.43 -2.15
N TRP A 154 -3.26 16.47 -2.81
CA TRP A 154 -2.83 17.72 -2.19
C TRP A 154 -3.97 18.60 -1.72
N ALA A 155 -3.61 19.60 -0.92
CA ALA A 155 -4.56 20.56 -0.38
C ALA A 155 -5.25 21.40 -1.46
N GLY A 156 -6.59 21.44 -1.45
CA GLY A 156 -7.40 22.11 -2.47
C GLY A 156 -7.91 21.21 -3.59
N SER A 157 -7.51 19.93 -3.60
CA SER A 157 -8.20 18.89 -4.36
C SER A 157 -9.60 18.62 -3.80
N MET A 158 -10.42 17.91 -4.56
CA MET A 158 -11.74 17.47 -4.10
C MET A 158 -11.61 16.68 -2.79
N ASP A 159 -12.43 17.01 -1.79
CA ASP A 159 -12.59 16.20 -0.58
C ASP A 159 -13.17 14.82 -0.92
N PRO A 160 -12.39 13.74 -0.80
CA PRO A 160 -12.88 12.40 -1.14
C PRO A 160 -14.05 11.99 -0.25
N ALA A 161 -14.08 12.39 1.03
CA ALA A 161 -15.15 12.04 1.96
C ALA A 161 -16.53 12.51 1.47
N SER A 162 -16.58 13.59 0.69
CA SER A 162 -17.82 14.12 0.10
C SER A 162 -18.48 13.18 -0.91
N ALA A 163 -17.78 12.16 -1.41
CA ALA A 163 -18.31 11.13 -2.32
C ALA A 163 -18.41 9.74 -1.67
N TYR A 164 -18.29 9.64 -0.34
CA TYR A 164 -18.35 8.37 0.35
C TYR A 164 -19.77 7.74 0.26
N PRO A 165 -19.93 6.52 -0.27
CA PRO A 165 -21.26 5.94 -0.53
C PRO A 165 -21.93 5.37 0.74
N GLY A 166 -21.22 5.33 1.87
CA GLY A 166 -21.72 4.91 3.17
C GLY A 166 -21.31 3.48 3.55
N ASP A 167 -21.24 3.20 4.86
CA ASP A 167 -20.65 1.98 5.43
C ASP A 167 -21.27 0.67 4.96
N ASN A 168 -22.53 0.71 4.53
CA ASN A 168 -23.24 -0.47 4.00
C ASN A 168 -22.76 -0.86 2.60
N TYR A 169 -22.09 0.05 1.88
CA TYR A 169 -21.66 -0.14 0.50
C TYR A 169 -20.16 -0.31 0.36
N VAL A 170 -19.40 -0.04 1.42
CA VAL A 170 -17.94 -0.10 1.44
C VAL A 170 -17.51 -1.11 2.48
N ASP A 171 -16.76 -2.11 2.05
CA ASP A 171 -16.14 -3.08 2.94
C ASP A 171 -14.72 -2.65 3.31
N ILE A 172 -14.03 -1.95 2.40
CA ILE A 172 -12.61 -1.58 2.50
C ILE A 172 -12.42 -0.14 2.02
N VAL A 173 -11.63 0.65 2.75
CA VAL A 173 -11.21 1.99 2.30
C VAL A 173 -9.85 1.84 1.62
N GLY A 174 -9.79 2.09 0.31
CA GLY A 174 -8.59 1.95 -0.50
C GLY A 174 -7.86 3.27 -0.75
N MET A 175 -6.56 3.20 -1.05
CA MET A 175 -5.80 4.32 -1.57
C MET A 175 -4.79 3.89 -2.64
N ASP A 176 -4.67 4.70 -3.69
CA ASP A 176 -3.56 4.65 -4.64
C ASP A 176 -2.54 5.73 -4.25
N ALA A 177 -1.27 5.35 -4.10
CA ALA A 177 -0.20 6.22 -3.57
C ALA A 177 1.11 6.07 -4.37
N TYR A 178 1.57 7.14 -5.03
CA TYR A 178 2.67 7.07 -5.99
C TYR A 178 3.71 8.15 -5.74
N TRP A 179 4.95 7.73 -5.47
CA TRP A 179 6.05 8.68 -5.53
C TRP A 179 6.45 8.97 -6.98
N LYS A 180 5.94 10.09 -7.50
CA LYS A 180 6.34 10.68 -8.80
C LYS A 180 7.45 11.71 -8.63
N THR A 181 8.68 11.39 -9.05
CA THR A 181 9.83 12.29 -8.84
C THR A 181 9.67 13.68 -9.49
N GLU A 182 8.83 13.80 -10.51
CA GLU A 182 8.45 15.08 -11.12
C GLU A 182 7.69 16.04 -10.17
N PHE A 183 6.98 15.50 -9.18
CA PHE A 183 6.20 16.28 -8.21
C PHE A 183 6.85 16.33 -6.82
N PHE A 184 7.41 15.21 -6.36
CA PHE A 184 7.97 15.07 -5.01
C PHE A 184 9.49 15.28 -4.95
N GLY A 185 10.16 15.44 -6.10
CA GLY A 185 11.62 15.43 -6.19
C GLY A 185 12.22 14.03 -5.99
N ASN A 186 13.55 13.96 -5.89
CA ASN A 186 14.30 12.70 -5.80
C ASN A 186 14.79 12.35 -4.38
N ASP A 187 14.30 13.06 -3.37
CA ASP A 187 14.63 12.81 -1.97
C ASP A 187 13.58 11.85 -1.36
N PRO A 188 13.94 10.60 -1.01
CA PRO A 188 13.01 9.62 -0.47
C PRO A 188 12.40 10.03 0.86
N TYR A 189 13.10 10.85 1.64
CA TYR A 189 12.60 11.32 2.93
C TYR A 189 11.50 12.34 2.72
N HIS A 190 11.75 13.33 1.87
CA HIS A 190 10.75 14.32 1.50
C HIS A 190 9.51 13.70 0.82
N ALA A 191 9.72 12.72 -0.06
CA ALA A 191 8.62 12.01 -0.72
C ALA A 191 7.73 11.27 0.29
N TRP A 192 8.33 10.61 1.30
CA TRP A 192 7.59 9.96 2.37
C TRP A 192 6.74 10.96 3.17
N ASP A 193 7.27 12.14 3.49
CA ASP A 193 6.51 13.18 4.19
C ASP A 193 5.22 13.53 3.48
N LEU A 194 5.32 13.74 2.16
CA LEU A 194 4.24 14.30 1.38
C LEU A 194 3.15 13.25 1.26
N VAL A 195 3.51 12.02 0.92
CA VAL A 195 2.56 10.90 0.89
C VAL A 195 1.91 10.66 2.27
N LEU A 196 2.67 10.79 3.35
CA LEU A 196 2.14 10.60 4.71
C LEU A 196 1.19 11.73 5.14
N ASN A 197 1.61 12.99 4.94
CA ASN A 197 1.07 14.17 5.59
C ASN A 197 0.25 15.10 4.67
N GLU A 198 0.14 14.82 3.37
CA GLU A 198 -0.77 15.56 2.49
C GLU A 198 -2.22 15.53 3.01
N GLN A 199 -3.02 16.54 2.62
CA GLN A 199 -4.38 16.70 3.13
C GLN A 199 -5.22 15.41 2.98
N TYR A 200 -5.02 14.69 1.88
CA TYR A 200 -5.66 13.40 1.61
C TYR A 200 -4.61 12.30 1.41
N GLY A 201 -3.52 12.31 2.18
CA GLY A 201 -2.47 11.29 2.20
C GLY A 201 -2.75 10.12 3.17
N LEU A 202 -1.72 9.33 3.48
CA LEU A 202 -1.84 8.11 4.30
C LEU A 202 -2.46 8.37 5.68
N GLN A 203 -2.13 9.49 6.32
CA GLN A 203 -2.69 9.81 7.64
C GLN A 203 -4.20 10.11 7.58
N TRP A 204 -4.66 10.77 6.51
CA TRP A 204 -6.09 10.98 6.27
C TRP A 204 -6.79 9.64 6.04
N HIS A 205 -6.18 8.77 5.22
CA HIS A 205 -6.71 7.44 4.90
C HIS A 205 -6.89 6.58 6.15
N LEU A 206 -5.87 6.52 7.03
CA LEU A 206 -5.93 5.84 8.31
C LEU A 206 -7.07 6.36 9.19
N ASN A 207 -7.16 7.68 9.34
CA ASN A 207 -8.17 8.31 10.20
C ASN A 207 -9.59 8.08 9.66
N PHE A 208 -9.78 8.17 8.34
CA PHE A 208 -11.06 7.95 7.70
C PHE A 208 -11.49 6.48 7.84
N ALA A 209 -10.61 5.53 7.51
CA ALA A 209 -10.90 4.10 7.66
C ALA A 209 -11.25 3.74 9.12
N ALA A 210 -10.49 4.25 10.09
CA ALA A 210 -10.76 4.05 11.51
C ALA A 210 -12.11 4.64 11.96
N ALA A 211 -12.45 5.85 11.51
CA ALA A 211 -13.74 6.48 11.81
C ALA A 211 -14.95 5.67 11.29
N HIS A 212 -14.77 4.93 10.20
CA HIS A 212 -15.77 4.07 9.59
C HIS A 212 -15.64 2.59 10.01
N SER A 213 -14.71 2.26 10.91
CA SER A 213 -14.40 0.89 11.35
C SER A 213 -14.12 -0.06 10.18
N LYS A 214 -13.42 0.43 9.15
CA LYS A 214 -13.05 -0.33 7.96
C LYS A 214 -11.54 -0.61 7.94
N PRO A 215 -11.13 -1.76 7.41
CA PRO A 215 -9.73 -1.98 7.06
C PRO A 215 -9.31 -1.14 5.85
N MET A 216 -8.00 -1.04 5.66
CA MET A 216 -7.37 -0.34 4.55
C MET A 216 -6.84 -1.31 3.50
N ALA A 217 -6.72 -0.82 2.27
CA ALA A 217 -5.99 -1.46 1.18
C ALA A 217 -5.22 -0.42 0.37
N TYR A 218 -4.12 -0.85 -0.25
CA TYR A 218 -3.35 -0.05 -1.19
C TYR A 218 -3.33 -0.74 -2.54
N SER A 219 -4.36 -0.53 -3.34
CA SER A 219 -4.51 -1.28 -4.59
C SER A 219 -3.55 -0.82 -5.68
N GLU A 220 -2.91 0.33 -5.51
CA GLU A 220 -1.73 0.72 -6.29
C GLU A 220 -0.74 1.51 -5.44
N TRP A 221 0.54 1.14 -5.51
CA TRP A 221 1.62 2.07 -5.16
C TRP A 221 2.89 1.81 -5.98
N GLY A 222 3.70 2.86 -6.12
CA GLY A 222 4.92 2.83 -6.92
C GLY A 222 5.94 3.89 -6.54
N VAL A 223 7.18 3.66 -6.99
CA VAL A 223 8.32 4.59 -6.89
C VAL A 223 9.01 4.72 -8.26
N MET A 224 9.49 5.91 -8.60
CA MET A 224 10.02 6.31 -9.92
C MET A 224 11.54 6.61 -9.88
N THR A 225 12.31 5.86 -9.10
CA THR A 225 13.75 6.14 -8.86
C THR A 225 14.48 4.98 -8.20
N ASP A 226 15.76 4.81 -8.51
CA ASP A 226 16.65 3.86 -7.83
C ASP A 226 16.98 4.22 -6.37
N ASN A 227 16.64 5.43 -5.93
CA ASN A 227 17.00 5.94 -4.61
C ASN A 227 15.87 5.79 -3.57
N ALA A 228 15.01 4.77 -3.70
CA ALA A 228 13.77 4.69 -2.93
C ALA A 228 13.80 3.76 -1.70
N LYS A 229 14.96 3.23 -1.31
CA LYS A 229 15.05 2.34 -0.14
C LYS A 229 14.35 2.90 1.12
N PRO A 230 14.60 4.15 1.57
CA PRO A 230 13.94 4.65 2.77
C PRO A 230 12.40 4.73 2.65
N TYR A 231 11.91 5.05 1.46
CA TYR A 231 10.47 5.12 1.17
C TYR A 231 9.84 3.71 1.17
N VAL A 232 10.49 2.74 0.52
CA VAL A 232 10.05 1.33 0.51
C VAL A 232 10.00 0.75 1.92
N ASP A 233 11.03 1.00 2.72
CA ASP A 233 11.11 0.59 4.12
C ASP A 233 9.94 1.20 4.94
N ALA A 234 9.62 2.49 4.71
CA ALA A 234 8.53 3.19 5.38
C ALA A 234 7.13 2.67 4.98
N MET A 235 6.89 2.43 3.69
CA MET A 235 5.66 1.80 3.20
C MET A 235 5.48 0.40 3.78
N LYS A 236 6.54 -0.42 3.81
CA LYS A 236 6.48 -1.75 4.43
C LYS A 236 6.10 -1.69 5.90
N TYR A 237 6.71 -0.79 6.67
CA TYR A 237 6.34 -0.60 8.07
C TYR A 237 4.88 -0.17 8.20
N TRP A 238 4.43 0.78 7.38
CA TRP A 238 3.06 1.25 7.39
C TRP A 238 2.08 0.09 7.18
N PHE A 239 2.33 -0.77 6.19
CA PHE A 239 1.52 -1.95 5.91
C PHE A 239 1.56 -3.00 7.02
N ASP A 240 2.69 -3.16 7.71
CA ASP A 240 2.83 -4.14 8.79
C ASP A 240 2.18 -3.72 10.11
N THR A 241 2.05 -2.42 10.34
CA THR A 241 1.65 -1.86 11.64
C THR A 241 0.24 -1.27 11.68
N HIS A 242 -0.40 -1.14 10.53
CA HIS A 242 -1.79 -0.68 10.42
C HIS A 242 -2.70 -1.81 9.93
N ASN A 243 -4.01 -1.58 10.00
CA ASN A 243 -5.02 -2.53 9.56
C ASN A 243 -5.12 -2.56 8.02
N VAL A 244 -4.04 -2.97 7.36
CA VAL A 244 -3.92 -3.07 5.91
C VAL A 244 -4.10 -4.53 5.50
N LEU A 245 -5.07 -4.80 4.64
CA LEU A 245 -5.34 -6.16 4.15
C LEU A 245 -4.33 -6.55 3.07
N TRP A 246 -4.11 -5.66 2.09
CA TRP A 246 -3.16 -5.86 1.02
C TRP A 246 -2.54 -4.55 0.54
N GLN A 247 -1.41 -4.70 -0.12
CA GLN A 247 -0.80 -3.69 -0.97
C GLN A 247 -0.56 -4.32 -2.35
N SER A 248 -0.73 -3.57 -3.42
CA SER A 248 -0.43 -4.00 -4.78
C SER A 248 0.58 -3.07 -5.41
N ARG A 249 1.72 -3.65 -5.77
CA ARG A 249 2.81 -2.94 -6.40
C ARG A 249 2.52 -2.70 -7.88
N TRP A 250 2.65 -1.46 -8.33
CA TRP A 250 2.66 -1.16 -9.76
C TRP A 250 4.01 -1.54 -10.36
N ASP A 251 4.12 -2.76 -10.91
CA ASP A 251 5.32 -3.27 -11.58
C ASP A 251 5.13 -3.23 -13.11
N SER A 252 4.97 -2.02 -13.62
CA SER A 252 4.75 -1.73 -15.03
C SER A 252 5.28 -0.33 -15.36
N ASP A 253 5.59 -0.10 -16.64
CA ASP A 253 5.90 1.24 -17.18
C ASP A 253 4.69 1.88 -17.90
N ASP A 254 3.51 1.27 -17.82
CA ASP A 254 2.29 1.84 -18.39
C ASP A 254 1.85 3.07 -17.58
N ASN A 255 1.79 4.25 -18.20
CA ASN A 255 1.42 5.55 -17.61
C ASN A 255 2.25 6.04 -16.40
N TYR A 256 3.05 5.18 -15.78
CA TYR A 256 3.92 5.43 -14.65
C TYR A 256 5.13 4.50 -14.78
N SER A 257 6.36 5.03 -14.71
CA SER A 257 7.59 4.24 -14.76
C SER A 257 7.86 3.59 -13.41
N GLY A 258 7.19 2.46 -13.16
CA GLY A 258 7.23 1.73 -11.90
C GLY A 258 7.84 0.33 -12.02
N LEU A 259 8.35 -0.09 -13.18
CA LEU A 259 8.90 -1.42 -13.33
C LEU A 259 10.17 -1.60 -12.48
N LEU A 260 10.19 -2.56 -11.54
CA LEU A 260 11.42 -2.94 -10.79
C LEU A 260 11.91 -4.34 -11.16
N SER A 261 11.02 -5.23 -11.58
CA SER A 261 11.36 -6.63 -11.84
C SER A 261 12.27 -6.87 -13.05
N ASP A 262 12.56 -5.83 -13.84
CA ASP A 262 13.48 -5.89 -14.98
C ASP A 262 14.95 -5.56 -14.61
N GLY A 263 15.18 -5.11 -13.36
CA GLY A 263 16.50 -4.78 -12.83
C GLY A 263 17.07 -3.43 -13.28
N THR A 264 16.26 -2.55 -13.88
CA THR A 264 16.71 -1.20 -14.28
C THR A 264 16.97 -0.27 -13.09
N GLU A 265 16.25 -0.47 -11.98
CA GLU A 265 16.41 0.24 -10.71
C GLU A 265 16.88 -0.75 -9.61
N PRO A 266 18.15 -1.20 -9.63
CA PRO A 266 18.63 -2.34 -8.84
C PRO A 266 18.68 -2.12 -7.32
N HIS A 267 18.96 -0.91 -6.84
CA HIS A 267 19.02 -0.62 -5.40
C HIS A 267 17.63 -0.56 -4.81
N THR A 268 16.69 0.09 -5.51
CA THR A 268 15.27 0.12 -5.10
C THR A 268 14.63 -1.24 -5.24
N GLY A 269 14.94 -1.96 -6.31
CA GLY A 269 14.49 -3.33 -6.51
C GLY A 269 14.94 -4.25 -5.38
N GLN A 270 16.22 -4.20 -4.99
CA GLN A 270 16.72 -4.98 -3.86
C GLN A 270 16.02 -4.60 -2.54
N ALA A 271 15.80 -3.31 -2.30
CA ALA A 271 15.06 -2.86 -1.11
C ALA A 271 13.63 -3.42 -1.06
N TYR A 272 12.94 -3.48 -2.21
CA TYR A 272 11.62 -4.09 -2.30
C TYR A 272 11.67 -5.59 -2.02
N VAL A 273 12.61 -6.32 -2.64
CA VAL A 273 12.78 -7.76 -2.38
C VAL A 273 13.05 -8.00 -0.90
N ASP A 274 14.02 -7.30 -0.30
CA ASP A 274 14.35 -7.42 1.13
C ASP A 274 13.13 -7.18 2.04
N ALA A 275 12.28 -6.23 1.66
CA ALA A 275 11.07 -5.91 2.41
C ALA A 275 9.96 -6.96 2.23
N PHE A 276 9.68 -7.42 1.02
CA PHE A 276 8.44 -8.15 0.70
C PHE A 276 8.60 -9.64 0.38
N HIS A 277 9.84 -10.14 0.18
CA HIS A 277 10.05 -11.54 -0.21
C HIS A 277 9.70 -12.56 0.88
N ASN A 278 9.74 -12.17 2.16
CA ASN A 278 9.48 -13.09 3.27
C ASN A 278 8.18 -12.73 3.99
N PRO A 279 7.08 -13.47 3.76
CA PRO A 279 5.78 -13.19 4.38
C PRO A 279 5.78 -13.39 5.90
N ASN A 280 6.81 -13.99 6.48
CA ASN A 280 6.90 -14.23 7.92
C ASN A 280 7.75 -13.18 8.66
N VAL A 281 8.36 -12.26 7.92
CA VAL A 281 9.18 -11.20 8.48
C VAL A 281 8.36 -9.90 8.44
N GLN A 282 7.92 -9.50 9.63
CA GLN A 282 7.59 -8.09 9.84
C GLN A 282 8.88 -7.28 9.75
N TRP A 283 8.80 -6.15 9.06
CA TRP A 283 9.93 -5.24 8.96
C TRP A 283 10.15 -4.60 10.32
N LYS A 284 11.13 -5.15 11.05
CA LYS A 284 11.43 -4.76 12.43
C LYS A 284 12.52 -3.71 12.41
N LEU A 285 12.12 -2.46 12.24
CA LEU A 285 12.85 -1.40 12.91
C LEU A 285 12.72 -1.68 14.42
N ASP A 286 13.84 -1.88 15.10
CA ASP A 286 13.84 -1.93 16.55
C ASP A 286 13.90 -0.49 17.07
N GLY A 287 12.76 0.00 17.56
CA GLY A 287 12.66 1.37 18.06
C GLY A 287 13.67 1.70 19.16
N LEU A 288 14.11 0.71 19.95
CA LEU A 288 15.17 0.95 20.94
C LEU A 288 16.53 1.05 20.27
N VAL A 289 16.83 0.25 19.24
CA VAL A 289 18.08 0.40 18.48
C VAL A 289 18.14 1.76 17.79
N TYR A 290 17.01 2.21 17.24
CA TYR A 290 16.89 3.55 16.67
C TYR A 290 17.13 4.64 17.72
N VAL A 291 16.42 4.59 18.86
CA VAL A 291 16.57 5.56 19.95
C VAL A 291 17.99 5.57 20.52
N ALA A 292 18.59 4.39 20.69
CA ALA A 292 19.97 4.24 21.17
C ALA A 292 20.99 4.92 20.26
N GLY A 293 20.71 5.00 18.96
CA GLY A 293 21.59 5.65 17.98
C GLY A 293 21.62 7.16 18.10
N TYR A 294 20.61 7.77 18.73
CA TYR A 294 20.42 9.21 18.71
C TYR A 294 20.35 9.78 20.13
N PRO A 295 21.41 10.45 20.63
CA PRO A 295 21.46 10.93 22.01
C PRO A 295 20.31 11.83 22.43
N ASP A 296 19.77 12.63 21.51
CA ASP A 296 18.61 13.48 21.75
C ASP A 296 17.33 12.67 21.91
N LEU A 297 17.12 11.63 21.10
CA LEU A 297 15.99 10.71 21.25
C LEU A 297 16.12 9.86 22.50
N LEU A 298 17.33 9.37 22.80
CA LEU A 298 17.61 8.66 24.05
C LEU A 298 17.23 9.50 25.26
N GLN A 299 17.59 10.78 25.28
CA GLN A 299 17.28 11.69 26.38
C GLN A 299 15.79 12.07 26.44
N TRP A 300 15.14 12.20 25.29
CA TRP A 300 13.74 12.64 25.20
C TRP A 300 12.72 11.50 25.38
N LEU A 301 12.93 10.39 24.69
CA LEU A 301 12.03 9.23 24.66
C LEU A 301 12.38 8.17 25.73
N GLY A 302 13.66 8.04 26.09
CA GLY A 302 14.11 6.93 26.93
C GLY A 302 13.90 5.57 26.27
N ALA A 303 13.83 4.51 27.07
CA ALA A 303 13.69 3.14 26.56
C ALA A 303 12.24 2.82 26.16
N ASP A 304 11.70 3.57 25.19
CA ASP A 304 10.38 3.37 24.62
C ASP A 304 10.49 2.98 23.14
N ALA A 305 10.36 1.67 22.88
CA ALA A 305 10.47 1.13 21.53
C ALA A 305 9.35 1.66 20.62
N SER A 306 8.13 1.81 21.15
CA SER A 306 6.98 2.28 20.38
C SER A 306 7.11 3.75 20.04
N ALA A 307 7.57 4.58 20.97
CA ALA A 307 7.84 5.99 20.71
C ALA A 307 9.03 6.19 19.76
N GLY A 308 10.07 5.37 19.86
CA GLY A 308 11.19 5.36 18.92
C GLY A 308 10.76 5.04 17.50
N LEU A 309 9.94 3.99 17.33
CA LEU A 309 9.32 3.65 16.05
C LEU A 309 8.48 4.81 15.51
N ALA A 310 7.55 5.32 16.33
CA ALA A 310 6.69 6.43 15.94
C ALA A 310 7.53 7.65 15.51
N HIS A 311 8.55 8.00 16.29
CA HIS A 311 9.45 9.10 15.95
C HIS A 311 10.15 8.86 14.61
N PHE A 312 10.71 7.67 14.37
CA PHE A 312 11.39 7.41 13.10
C PHE A 312 10.48 7.71 11.91
N PHE A 313 9.25 7.19 11.89
CA PHE A 313 8.39 7.36 10.72
C PHE A 313 7.74 8.76 10.61
N HIS A 314 7.45 9.43 11.73
CA HIS A 314 6.84 10.77 11.70
C HIS A 314 7.87 11.90 11.55
N HIS A 315 9.11 11.67 11.98
CA HIS A 315 10.15 12.70 12.10
C HIS A 315 11.52 12.21 11.66
N GLY A 316 11.96 11.03 12.09
CA GLY A 316 13.32 10.53 11.84
C GLY A 316 13.68 10.39 10.37
N VAL A 317 12.75 9.87 9.56
CA VAL A 317 12.84 9.82 8.10
C VAL A 317 13.08 11.25 7.60
N MET A 318 12.26 12.23 8.00
CA MET A 318 12.41 13.64 7.61
C MET A 318 13.69 14.31 8.08
N GLU A 319 14.20 13.92 9.23
CA GLU A 319 15.44 14.41 9.80
C GLU A 319 16.68 13.77 9.15
N GLY A 320 16.50 12.89 8.15
CA GLY A 320 17.57 12.17 7.47
C GLY A 320 18.26 11.15 8.37
N ARG A 321 17.58 10.69 9.42
CA ARG A 321 18.13 9.71 10.36
C ARG A 321 18.12 8.32 9.76
N ALA A 322 19.20 7.59 9.99
CA ALA A 322 19.28 6.18 9.65
C ALA A 322 18.40 5.35 10.62
N PRO A 323 17.63 4.37 10.12
CA PRO A 323 16.84 3.48 10.96
C PRO A 323 17.72 2.70 11.95
N VAL A 324 18.94 2.37 11.55
CA VAL A 324 19.95 1.74 12.42
C VAL A 324 21.16 2.65 12.47
N HIS A 325 21.31 3.31 13.62
CA HIS A 325 22.48 4.14 13.92
C HIS A 325 23.21 3.66 15.18
N PHE A 326 22.75 2.60 15.84
CA PHE A 326 23.43 1.97 16.97
C PHE A 326 23.74 0.51 16.63
N ASP A 327 24.99 0.09 16.74
CA ASP A 327 25.38 -1.29 16.52
C ASP A 327 25.34 -2.08 17.83
N ALA A 328 24.17 -2.62 18.13
CA ALA A 328 23.93 -3.39 19.34
C ALA A 328 24.81 -4.66 19.45
N LEU A 329 25.23 -5.26 18.33
CA LEU A 329 26.12 -6.42 18.37
C LEU A 329 27.55 -5.99 18.69
N SER A 330 28.03 -4.89 18.11
CA SER A 330 29.32 -4.29 18.47
C SER A 330 29.35 -3.84 19.92
N TYR A 331 28.25 -3.26 20.42
CA TYR A 331 28.07 -2.95 21.84
C TYR A 331 28.24 -4.18 22.73
N LEU A 332 27.52 -5.27 22.43
CA LEU A 332 27.61 -6.53 23.19
C LEU A 332 29.00 -7.16 23.11
N ALA A 333 29.66 -7.10 21.96
CA ALA A 333 31.02 -7.60 21.78
C ALA A 333 32.05 -6.81 22.61
N ARG A 334 31.81 -5.51 22.83
CA ARG A 334 32.71 -4.63 23.60
C ARG A 334 32.56 -4.79 25.11
N TYR A 335 31.40 -5.24 25.59
CA TYR A 335 31.07 -5.37 27.01
C TYR A 335 30.75 -6.82 27.38
N PRO A 336 31.77 -7.62 27.76
CA PRO A 336 31.60 -9.04 28.09
C PRO A 336 30.64 -9.33 29.25
N ASP A 337 30.51 -8.39 30.19
CA ASP A 337 29.53 -8.43 31.28
C ASP A 337 28.10 -8.44 30.74
N LEU A 338 27.82 -7.64 29.70
CA LEU A 338 26.51 -7.59 29.06
C LEU A 338 26.27 -8.77 28.16
N SER A 339 27.23 -9.16 27.31
CA SER A 339 27.05 -10.33 26.43
C SER A 339 26.94 -11.65 27.20
N ALA A 340 27.54 -11.76 28.40
CA ALA A 340 27.32 -12.91 29.28
C ALA A 340 25.87 -13.02 29.79
N TRP A 341 25.17 -11.89 29.94
CA TRP A 341 23.78 -11.84 30.42
C TRP A 341 22.75 -11.82 29.28
N LEU A 342 23.01 -11.03 28.23
CA LEU A 342 22.10 -10.74 27.12
C LEU A 342 22.33 -11.63 25.89
N GLY A 343 23.46 -12.33 25.82
CA GLY A 343 23.88 -13.05 24.62
C GLY A 343 24.00 -12.09 23.43
N THR A 344 23.26 -12.37 22.35
CA THR A 344 23.19 -11.58 21.12
C THR A 344 21.86 -10.84 20.97
N ASN A 345 21.13 -10.62 22.06
CA ASN A 345 19.83 -9.94 22.02
C ASN A 345 20.03 -8.42 21.81
N THR A 346 19.92 -7.97 20.56
CA THR A 346 20.13 -6.57 20.16
C THR A 346 19.12 -5.61 20.77
N HIS A 347 17.87 -6.04 20.94
CA HIS A 347 16.82 -5.25 21.57
C HIS A 347 17.15 -4.94 23.03
N ALA A 348 17.48 -5.98 23.81
CA ALA A 348 17.84 -5.82 25.21
C ALA A 348 19.17 -5.06 25.39
N ALA A 349 20.10 -5.20 24.44
CA ALA A 349 21.33 -4.42 24.41
C ALA A 349 21.07 -2.92 24.21
N ALA A 350 20.19 -2.57 23.27
CA ALA A 350 19.77 -1.19 23.07
C ALA A 350 19.02 -0.62 24.29
N GLN A 351 18.12 -1.42 24.89
CA GLN A 351 17.47 -1.06 26.14
C GLN A 351 18.49 -0.74 27.25
N HIS A 352 19.45 -1.63 27.48
CA HIS A 352 20.49 -1.41 28.47
C HIS A 352 21.31 -0.15 28.17
N PHE A 353 21.65 0.07 26.90
CA PHE A 353 22.40 1.27 26.52
C PHE A 353 21.63 2.55 26.86
N ILE A 354 20.33 2.60 26.55
CA ILE A 354 19.46 3.74 26.84
C ILE A 354 19.31 3.97 28.35
N GLU A 355 19.05 2.91 29.12
CA GLU A 355 18.75 3.02 30.55
C GLU A 355 20.01 3.26 31.42
N HIS A 356 21.16 2.72 30.98
CA HIS A 356 22.37 2.68 31.80
C HIS A 356 23.63 3.03 31.00
N GLY A 357 23.85 2.35 29.87
CA GLY A 357 25.11 2.39 29.14
C GLY A 357 25.56 3.79 28.72
N TYR A 358 24.63 4.64 28.28
CA TYR A 358 24.92 6.02 27.88
C TYR A 358 25.43 6.86 29.06
N ALA A 359 24.80 6.76 30.22
CA ALA A 359 25.22 7.45 31.45
C ALA A 359 26.54 6.90 32.02
N GLU A 360 26.81 5.61 31.80
CA GLU A 360 28.07 4.95 32.17
C GLU A 360 29.23 5.30 31.21
N GLY A 361 28.98 6.06 30.14
CA GLY A 361 29.97 6.40 29.13
C GLY A 361 30.38 5.21 28.24
N ARG A 362 29.51 4.19 28.14
CA ARG A 362 29.70 3.07 27.22
C ARG A 362 29.44 3.51 25.77
N SER A 363 29.93 2.74 24.79
CA SER A 363 29.67 2.96 23.38
C SER A 363 29.78 1.67 22.57
N ASP A 364 29.09 1.58 21.44
CA ASP A 364 29.26 0.50 20.46
C ASP A 364 30.55 0.62 19.64
N GLY A 365 31.26 1.74 19.78
CA GLY A 365 32.57 1.97 19.18
C GLY A 365 32.51 2.57 17.78
N VAL A 366 31.33 2.91 17.29
CA VAL A 366 31.16 3.70 16.06
C VAL A 366 31.25 5.18 16.42
N PHE A 367 32.04 5.94 15.65
CA PHE A 367 32.12 7.38 15.80
C PHE A 367 31.04 8.02 14.95
N TYR A 368 30.00 8.52 15.61
CA TYR A 368 28.91 9.29 15.00
C TYR A 368 29.37 10.74 14.93
N GLY A 369 29.79 11.16 13.73
CA GLY A 369 30.33 12.49 13.44
C GLY A 369 29.26 13.55 13.26
#